data_AF-A0A662GRB4-F1
#
_entry.id   AF-A0A662GRB4-F1
#
_cell.length_a   1.000
_cell.length_b   1.000
_cell.length_c   1.000
_cell.angle_alpha   90.00
_cell.angle_beta   90.00
_cell.angle_gamma   90.00
#
_symmetry.space_group_name_H-M   'P 1'
#
loop_
_entity.id
_entity.type
_entity.pdbx_description
1 polymer ?
#
loop_
_entity_poly.entity_id
_entity_poly.type
_entity_poly.pdbx_seq_one_letter_code
_entity_poly.pdbx_strand_id
1 'polypeptide(L)'
;MVVEYIKNSDISRIIVGIPKRHKHLRLLITLEDGRVFVFSEAALANMVRAYVTVKTHPVKRAVELKRIDLKNDAKLKREYARIQLLETEREEDRIREELLQMIKNSTYISKANPS
;
A
#
# COMPACT_ATOMS: atom_id res chain seq x y z
N MET A 1 -0.48 -16.78 -7.89
CA MET A 1 -0.04 -15.55 -7.22
C MET A 1 0.59 -15.95 -5.90
N VAL A 2 1.75 -15.40 -5.56
CA VAL A 2 2.35 -15.59 -4.23
C VAL A 2 1.88 -14.44 -3.36
N VAL A 3 1.35 -14.74 -2.18
CA VAL A 3 0.89 -13.73 -1.21
C VAL A 3 1.71 -13.87 0.05
N GLU A 4 2.37 -12.79 0.46
CA GLU A 4 3.15 -12.76 1.69
C GLU A 4 2.46 -11.90 2.74
N TYR A 5 2.36 -12.41 3.95
CA TYR A 5 1.83 -11.65 5.08
C TYR A 5 2.98 -11.17 5.97
N ILE A 6 3.22 -9.87 5.93
CA ILE A 6 4.27 -9.20 6.70
C ILE A 6 3.71 -8.77 8.05
N LYS A 7 4.19 -9.38 9.14
CA LYS A 7 3.88 -8.94 10.52
C LYS A 7 4.78 -7.78 10.91
N ASN A 8 4.37 -7.07 11.97
CA ASN A 8 5.24 -6.07 12.57
C ASN A 8 6.57 -6.66 13.08
N SER A 9 6.57 -7.92 13.53
CA SER A 9 7.79 -8.64 13.96
C SER A 9 8.78 -8.91 12.82
N ASP A 10 8.31 -8.85 11.57
CA ASP A 10 9.13 -9.14 10.40
C ASP A 10 9.78 -7.85 9.86
N ILE A 11 9.40 -6.67 10.38
CA ILE A 11 9.91 -5.36 9.99
C ILE A 11 11.04 -4.96 10.94
N SER A 12 12.24 -4.85 10.41
CA SER A 12 13.43 -4.43 11.17
C SER A 12 13.58 -2.91 11.22
N ARG A 13 13.11 -2.20 10.19
CA ARG A 13 13.27 -0.73 10.09
C ARG A 13 12.25 -0.08 9.17
N ILE A 14 11.80 1.11 9.55
CA ILE A 14 11.04 2.03 8.69
C ILE A 14 11.76 3.38 8.62
N ILE A 15 11.89 3.94 7.42
CA ILE A 15 12.37 5.31 7.19
C ILE A 15 11.35 6.05 6.33
N VAL A 16 10.91 7.22 6.77
CA VAL A 16 10.08 8.11 5.97
C VAL A 16 10.70 9.51 5.93
N GLY A 17 10.76 10.12 4.76
CA GLY A 17 11.31 11.47 4.62
C GLY A 17 11.54 11.86 3.17
N ILE A 18 11.99 13.09 2.96
CA ILE A 18 12.40 13.60 1.65
C ILE A 18 13.91 13.35 1.53
N PRO A 19 14.38 12.48 0.62
CA PRO A 19 15.81 12.26 0.44
C PRO A 19 16.52 13.55 0.01
N LYS A 20 17.82 13.67 0.32
CA LYS A 20 18.62 14.82 -0.14
C LYS A 20 18.46 15.01 -1.64
N ARG A 21 18.25 16.26 -2.08
CA ARG A 21 18.08 16.66 -3.50
C ARG A 21 16.82 16.12 -4.17
N HIS A 22 15.87 15.54 -3.43
CA HIS A 22 14.56 15.14 -3.93
C HIS A 22 13.48 16.12 -3.48
N LYS A 23 12.36 16.17 -4.20
CA LYS A 23 11.21 17.02 -3.87
C LYS A 23 10.11 16.29 -3.10
N HIS A 24 10.13 14.95 -3.15
CA HIS A 24 9.01 14.11 -2.75
C HIS A 24 9.40 13.14 -1.64
N LEU A 25 8.43 12.81 -0.80
CA LEU A 25 8.58 11.81 0.26
C LEU A 25 8.90 10.44 -0.32
N ARG A 26 9.64 9.65 0.45
CA ARG A 26 9.85 8.22 0.24
C ARG A 26 9.61 7.50 1.54
N LEU A 27 9.03 6.31 1.44
CA LEU A 27 8.94 5.35 2.53
C LEU A 27 9.85 4.18 2.18
N LEU A 28 10.71 3.80 3.10
CA LEU A 28 11.54 2.61 3.05
C LEU A 28 11.14 1.69 4.20
N ILE A 29 10.89 0.42 3.89
CA ILE A 29 10.64 -0.64 4.87
C ILE A 29 11.70 -1.73 4.66
N THR A 30 12.46 -2.03 5.70
CA THR A 30 13.41 -3.15 5.73
C THR A 30 12.80 -4.28 6.55
N LEU A 31 12.87 -5.50 6.03
CA LEU A 31 12.46 -6.72 6.73
C LEU A 31 13.65 -7.38 7.43
N GLU A 32 13.38 -8.25 8.42
CA GLU A 32 14.39 -9.05 9.13
C GLU A 32 15.16 -9.99 8.18
N ASP A 33 14.54 -10.45 7.08
CA ASP A 33 15.17 -11.31 6.07
C ASP A 33 16.05 -10.54 5.05
N GLY A 34 16.22 -9.22 5.25
CA GLY A 34 17.07 -8.36 4.42
C GLY A 34 16.37 -7.76 3.19
N ARG A 35 15.11 -8.10 2.90
CA ARG A 35 14.37 -7.43 1.82
C ARG A 35 14.06 -5.97 2.15
N VAL A 36 14.09 -5.12 1.13
CA VAL A 36 13.84 -3.68 1.26
C VAL A 36 12.80 -3.22 0.25
N PHE A 37 11.72 -2.62 0.74
CA PHE A 37 10.67 -2.01 -0.07
C PHE A 37 10.80 -0.49 -0.03
N VAL A 38 10.81 0.15 -1.20
CA VAL A 38 10.82 1.61 -1.32
C VAL A 38 9.58 2.06 -2.08
N PHE A 39 8.78 2.92 -1.44
CA PHE A 39 7.53 3.44 -2.00
C PHE A 39 7.69 4.92 -2.38
N SER A 40 7.05 5.30 -3.49
CA SER A 40 6.89 6.70 -3.87
C SER A 40 5.88 7.40 -2.96
N GLU A 41 5.96 8.72 -2.89
CA GLU A 41 4.99 9.55 -2.14
C GLU A 41 3.54 9.26 -2.57
N ALA A 42 3.29 9.15 -3.87
CA ALA A 42 1.95 8.86 -4.38
C ALA A 42 1.44 7.47 -3.95
N ALA A 43 2.30 6.45 -3.94
CA ALA A 43 1.92 5.13 -3.46
C ALA A 43 1.59 5.16 -1.95
N LEU A 44 2.44 5.79 -1.16
CA LEU A 44 2.22 5.98 0.28
C LEU A 44 0.92 6.74 0.55
N ALA A 45 0.69 7.86 -0.13
CA ALA A 45 -0.50 8.68 0.04
C ALA A 45 -1.79 7.88 -0.25
N ASN A 46 -1.79 7.06 -1.30
CA ASN A 46 -2.95 6.21 -1.61
C ASN A 46 -3.16 5.10 -0.57
N MET A 47 -2.10 4.48 -0.06
CA MET A 47 -2.19 3.49 1.03
C MET A 47 -2.75 4.13 2.31
N VAL A 48 -2.24 5.30 2.69
CA VAL A 48 -2.72 6.05 3.85
C VAL A 48 -4.18 6.46 3.65
N ARG A 49 -4.55 6.96 2.47
CA ARG A 49 -5.93 7.34 2.15
C ARG A 49 -6.88 6.15 2.29
N ALA A 50 -6.53 4.99 1.73
CA ALA A 50 -7.33 3.76 1.84
C ALA A 50 -7.53 3.35 3.31
N TYR A 51 -6.43 3.32 4.09
CA TYR A 51 -6.46 2.99 5.51
C TYR A 51 -7.35 3.96 6.31
N VAL A 52 -7.09 5.26 6.17
CA VAL A 52 -7.84 6.31 6.88
C VAL A 52 -9.32 6.22 6.51
N THR A 53 -9.65 6.07 5.23
CA THR A 53 -11.04 5.96 4.75
C THR A 53 -11.80 4.86 5.49
N VAL A 54 -11.27 3.63 5.53
CA VAL A 54 -11.94 2.52 6.23
C VAL A 54 -11.92 2.74 7.74
N LYS A 55 -10.82 3.27 8.29
CA LYS A 55 -10.67 3.44 9.74
C LYS A 55 -11.57 4.53 10.32
N THR A 56 -11.83 5.61 9.59
CA THR A 56 -12.54 6.79 10.08
C THR A 56 -13.96 6.92 9.56
N HIS A 57 -14.34 6.22 8.50
CA HIS A 57 -15.72 6.24 8.00
C HIS A 57 -16.64 5.41 8.91
N PRO A 58 -17.83 5.91 9.31
CA PRO A 58 -18.65 5.27 10.34
C PRO A 58 -19.19 3.89 9.96
N VAL A 59 -19.39 3.64 8.65
CA VAL A 59 -20.01 2.40 8.16
C VAL A 59 -19.17 1.64 7.13
N LYS A 60 -18.11 2.23 6.60
CA LYS A 60 -17.32 1.62 5.51
C LYS A 60 -16.39 0.57 6.11
N ARG A 61 -16.34 -0.61 5.50
CA ARG A 61 -15.57 -1.78 5.97
C ARG A 61 -14.49 -2.21 4.99
N ALA A 62 -14.58 -1.82 3.73
CA ALA A 62 -13.53 -2.04 2.75
C ALA A 62 -13.50 -0.97 1.67
N VAL A 63 -12.35 -0.84 1.01
CA VAL A 63 -12.17 -0.01 -0.18
C VAL A 63 -11.14 -0.67 -1.08
N GLU A 64 -11.38 -0.65 -2.39
CA GLU A 64 -10.42 -1.05 -3.41
C GLU A 64 -9.97 0.23 -4.12
N LEU A 65 -8.66 0.39 -4.31
CA LEU A 65 -8.13 1.41 -5.19
C LEU A 65 -7.43 0.73 -6.37
N LYS A 66 -7.78 1.09 -7.60
CA LYS A 66 -7.17 0.55 -8.82
C LYS A 66 -6.40 1.62 -9.58
N ARG A 67 -5.38 1.15 -10.31
CA ARG A 67 -4.58 1.99 -11.19
C ARG A 67 -5.44 2.60 -12.27
N ILE A 68 -5.44 3.92 -12.35
CA ILE A 68 -6.03 4.69 -13.44
C ILE A 68 -4.95 5.59 -14.03
N ASP A 69 -4.91 5.65 -15.37
CA ASP A 69 -4.05 6.57 -16.10
C ASP A 69 -4.87 7.81 -16.49
N LEU A 70 -4.59 8.93 -15.82
CA LEU A 70 -5.30 10.20 -16.01
C LEU A 70 -4.63 11.10 -17.06
N LYS A 71 -3.88 10.53 -18.03
CA LYS A 71 -3.12 11.28 -19.05
C LYS A 71 -3.91 12.42 -19.69
N ASN A 72 -5.19 12.19 -19.96
CA ASN A 72 -6.05 13.10 -20.71
C ASN A 72 -7.13 13.75 -19.83
N ASP A 73 -7.05 13.62 -18.49
CA ASP A 73 -8.01 14.25 -17.60
C ASP A 73 -7.67 15.73 -17.42
N ALA A 74 -8.46 16.60 -18.05
CA ALA A 74 -8.28 18.05 -17.99
C ALA A 74 -8.45 18.63 -16.58
N LYS A 75 -9.01 17.87 -15.63
CA LYS A 75 -9.18 18.27 -14.23
C LYS A 75 -8.03 17.82 -13.34
N LEU A 76 -7.04 17.08 -13.86
CA LEU A 76 -5.88 16.64 -13.09
C LEU A 76 -5.05 17.87 -12.66
N LYS A 77 -4.97 18.08 -11.35
CA LYS A 77 -4.13 19.12 -10.75
C LYS A 77 -2.64 18.84 -10.99
N ARG A 78 -1.85 19.88 -11.21
CA ARG A 78 -0.45 19.78 -11.66
C ARG A 78 0.48 19.06 -10.67
N GLU A 79 0.16 19.13 -9.38
CA GLU A 79 0.93 18.52 -8.30
C GLU A 79 0.68 17.01 -8.16
N TYR A 80 -0.29 16.46 -8.88
CA TYR A 80 -0.65 15.05 -8.80
C TYR A 80 0.02 14.21 -9.88
N ALA A 81 0.33 12.96 -9.53
CA ALA A 81 0.84 11.99 -10.49
C ALA A 81 -0.22 11.64 -11.55
N ARG A 82 0.22 11.45 -12.80
CA ARG A 82 -0.60 10.98 -13.92
C ARG A 82 -1.21 9.59 -13.64
N ILE A 83 -0.41 8.70 -13.07
CA ILE A 83 -0.87 7.38 -12.65
C ILE A 83 -1.28 7.51 -11.19
N GLN A 84 -2.54 7.24 -10.90
CA GLN A 84 -3.06 7.21 -9.54
C GLN A 84 -3.71 5.87 -9.24
N LEU A 85 -3.90 5.60 -7.94
CA LEU A 85 -4.86 4.61 -7.49
C LEU A 85 -6.11 5.36 -7.07
N LEU A 86 -7.26 5.06 -7.68
CA LEU A 86 -8.55 5.67 -7.36
C LEU A 86 -9.52 4.62 -6.87
N GLU A 87 -10.41 5.02 -5.97
CA GLU A 87 -11.46 4.18 -5.40
C GLU A 87 -12.34 3.61 -6.51
N THR A 88 -12.66 2.32 -6.40
CA THR A 88 -13.59 1.66 -7.31
C THR A 88 -14.99 1.58 -6.70
N GLU A 89 -15.99 1.35 -7.54
CA GLU A 89 -17.39 1.11 -7.11
C GLU A 89 -17.65 -0.36 -6.74
N ARG A 90 -16.58 -1.14 -6.55
CA ARG A 90 -16.70 -2.57 -6.26
C ARG A 90 -17.33 -2.76 -4.87
N GLU A 91 -18.28 -3.69 -4.80
CA GLU A 91 -19.02 -4.02 -3.59
C GLU A 91 -18.09 -4.40 -2.43
N GLU A 92 -18.32 -3.83 -1.25
CA GLU A 92 -17.45 -3.99 -0.08
C GLU A 92 -17.30 -5.44 0.36
N ASP A 93 -18.39 -6.21 0.37
CA ASP A 93 -18.34 -7.60 0.82
C ASP A 93 -17.49 -8.48 -0.11
N ARG A 94 -17.51 -8.24 -1.42
CA ARG A 94 -16.60 -8.92 -2.36
C ARG A 94 -15.14 -8.58 -2.11
N ILE A 95 -14.84 -7.33 -1.76
CA ILE A 95 -13.47 -6.90 -1.42
C ILE A 95 -13.02 -7.60 -0.13
N ARG A 96 -13.89 -7.68 0.87
CA ARG A 96 -13.61 -8.33 2.16
C ARG A 96 -13.37 -9.83 1.99
N GLU A 97 -14.17 -10.47 1.15
CA GLU A 97 -14.05 -11.89 0.87
C GLU A 97 -12.74 -12.19 0.13
N GLU A 98 -12.36 -11.36 -0.84
CA GLU A 98 -11.04 -11.44 -1.47
C GLU A 98 -9.90 -11.25 -0.45
N LEU A 99 -9.97 -10.22 0.38
CA LEU A 99 -8.97 -9.99 1.46
C LEU A 99 -8.82 -11.21 2.37
N LEU A 100 -9.94 -11.83 2.77
CA LEU A 100 -9.92 -13.05 3.59
C LEU A 100 -9.22 -14.21 2.87
N GLN A 101 -9.52 -14.41 1.59
CA GLN A 101 -8.86 -15.46 0.80
C GLN A 101 -7.36 -15.19 0.64
N MET A 102 -6.95 -13.95 0.42
CA MET A 102 -5.53 -13.59 0.32
C MET A 102 -4.78 -13.85 1.63
N ILE A 103 -5.39 -13.52 2.78
CA ILE A 103 -4.79 -13.81 4.09
C ILE A 103 -4.68 -15.32 4.32
N LYS A 104 -5.73 -16.11 4.02
CA LYS A 104 -5.71 -17.57 4.16
C LYS A 104 -4.64 -18.24 3.32
N ASN A 105 -4.41 -17.72 2.12
CA ASN A 105 -3.43 -18.24 1.17
C ASN A 105 -2.04 -17.60 1.33
N SER A 106 -1.86 -16.72 2.33
CA SER A 106 -0.59 -16.06 2.54
C SER A 106 0.41 -16.97 3.25
N THR A 107 1.67 -16.89 2.83
CA THR A 107 2.78 -17.50 3.56
C THR A 107 3.34 -16.51 4.57
N TYR A 108 3.66 -17.00 5.77
CA TYR A 108 4.47 -16.24 6.73
C TYR A 108 5.94 -16.33 6.35
N ILE A 109 6.70 -15.27 6.64
CA ILE A 109 8.15 -15.31 6.55
C ILE A 109 8.63 -16.26 7.66
N SER A 110 9.01 -17.48 7.29
CA SER A 110 9.69 -18.39 8.20
C SER A 110 11.08 -17.82 8.47
N LYS A 111 11.43 -17.66 9.75
CA LYS A 111 12.78 -17.25 10.19
C LYS A 111 13.81 -18.05 9.39
N ALA A 112 14.58 -17.38 8.54
CA ALA A 112 15.84 -17.95 8.09
C ALA A 112 16.68 -18.16 9.35
N ASN A 113 16.98 -19.42 9.66
CA ASN A 113 17.91 -19.77 10.74
C ASN A 113 19.19 -18.96 10.53
N PRO A 114 19.63 -18.14 11.51
CA PRO A 114 21.04 -17.78 11.57
C PRO A 114 21.79 -19.07 11.88
N SER A 115 22.67 -19.45 10.96
CA SER A 115 23.69 -20.48 11.12
C SER A 115 24.51 -20.29 12.40
#